data_AF-A0A2V9TGX3-F1
#
_entry.id   AF-A0A2V9TGX3-F1
#
_cell.length_a   1.000
_cell.length_b   1.000
_cell.length_c   1.000
_cell.angle_alpha   90.00
_cell.angle_beta   90.00
_cell.angle_gamma   90.00
#
_symmetry.space_group_name_H-M   'P 1'
#
loop_
_entity.id
_entity.type
_entity.pdbx_description
1 polymer ?
#
loop_
_entity_poly.entity_id
_entity_poly.type
_entity_poly.pdbx_seq_one_letter_code
_entity_poly.pdbx_strand_id
1 'polypeptide(L)'
;MANIIPDDRWVVEDDGLFCQEVGPWAETKHNLVSYYGRLFSTGMKDKWDSRIYIELYAGAGYSRIRETLRIVAGSPLRALPLPHPFDRSIFCEKDSVSIESLKVRVKRIAPRADVVFIPGECNDRMPDLLAAIPAGSREDRVLSLCFVDPCDIGIKFKTIRQLSNRYIDFLVLLALYMDANRARAHYLHPKSTKVAEFLDSPDWRAQWTRAESSGTPFPGS
;
A
#
# COMPACT_ATOMS: atom_id res chain seq x y z
N MET A 1 -12.72 23.52 -4.36
CA MET A 1 -11.67 22.59 -4.84
C MET A 1 -10.35 23.15 -4.37
N ALA A 2 -9.58 22.42 -3.55
CA ALA A 2 -8.26 22.88 -3.14
C ALA A 2 -7.33 22.81 -4.36
N ASN A 3 -6.77 23.95 -4.76
CA ASN A 3 -5.71 24.00 -5.76
C ASN A 3 -4.48 23.29 -5.18
N ILE A 4 -4.28 22.04 -5.59
CA ILE A 4 -3.05 21.31 -5.34
C ILE A 4 -2.04 21.87 -6.34
N ILE A 5 -1.12 22.71 -5.86
CA ILE A 5 0.06 23.11 -6.64
C ILE A 5 0.84 21.82 -6.96
N PRO A 6 1.15 21.52 -8.24
CA PRO A 6 1.96 20.35 -8.58
C PRO A 6 3.29 20.40 -7.82
N ASP A 7 3.58 19.34 -7.05
CA ASP A 7 4.87 19.20 -6.39
C ASP A 7 5.83 18.52 -7.37
N ASP A 8 6.51 19.32 -8.18
CA ASP A 8 7.39 18.85 -9.25
C ASP A 8 8.64 18.12 -8.73
N ARG A 9 8.89 18.10 -7.40
CA ARG A 9 10.03 17.41 -6.78
C ARG A 9 10.10 15.91 -7.08
N TRP A 10 9.00 15.32 -7.51
CA TRP A 10 8.90 13.88 -7.78
C TRP A 10 8.61 13.56 -9.25
N VAL A 11 8.64 14.56 -10.13
CA VAL A 11 8.64 14.33 -11.58
C VAL A 11 10.00 13.76 -11.97
N VAL A 12 9.99 12.72 -12.79
CA VAL A 12 11.18 11.98 -13.21
C VAL A 12 11.17 11.82 -14.72
N GLU A 13 12.37 11.72 -15.31
CA GLU A 13 12.54 11.38 -16.72
C GLU A 13 12.12 9.94 -17.01
N ASP A 14 11.68 9.68 -18.24
CA ASP A 14 11.38 8.32 -18.70
C ASP A 14 12.68 7.50 -18.78
N ASP A 15 12.76 6.43 -18.01
CA ASP A 15 13.90 5.51 -17.99
C ASP A 15 13.73 4.30 -18.92
N GLY A 16 12.66 4.28 -19.73
CA GLY A 16 12.33 3.21 -20.66
C GLY A 16 11.79 1.94 -19.99
N LEU A 17 11.66 1.92 -18.66
CA LEU A 17 11.10 0.79 -17.92
C LEU A 17 9.59 0.94 -17.77
N PHE A 18 8.92 -0.16 -17.42
CA PHE A 18 7.47 -0.17 -17.26
C PHE A 18 7.01 0.88 -16.22
N CYS A 19 5.94 1.58 -16.55
CA CYS A 19 5.27 2.54 -15.68
C CYS A 19 3.77 2.24 -15.73
N GLN A 20 3.13 2.12 -14.57
CA GLN A 20 1.68 1.98 -14.53
C GLN A 20 1.03 3.30 -14.96
N GLU A 21 0.04 3.22 -15.85
CA GLU A 21 -0.78 4.37 -16.19
C GLU A 21 -1.85 4.60 -15.13
N VAL A 22 -1.86 5.81 -14.57
CA VAL A 22 -2.74 6.19 -13.46
C VAL A 22 -3.37 7.54 -13.76
N GLY A 23 -4.48 7.87 -13.07
CA GLY A 23 -5.05 9.21 -13.17
C GLY A 23 -4.38 10.21 -12.21
N PRO A 24 -4.80 11.49 -12.25
CA PRO A 24 -4.11 12.59 -11.57
C PRO A 24 -4.13 12.45 -10.04
N TRP A 25 -5.11 11.73 -9.50
CA TRP A 25 -5.22 11.45 -8.06
C TRP A 25 -4.01 10.69 -7.50
N ALA A 26 -3.24 9.99 -8.35
CA ALA A 26 -2.07 9.24 -7.91
C ALA A 26 -0.96 10.15 -7.36
N GLU A 27 -0.79 11.37 -7.89
CA GLU A 27 0.17 12.33 -7.36
C GLU A 27 -0.20 12.72 -5.92
N THR A 28 -1.47 13.09 -5.70
CA THR A 28 -2.00 13.43 -4.37
C THR A 28 -1.81 12.27 -3.39
N LYS A 29 -2.13 11.04 -3.84
CA LYS A 29 -1.92 9.82 -3.06
C LYS A 29 -0.45 9.68 -2.64
N HIS A 30 0.48 9.68 -3.59
CA HIS A 30 1.90 9.50 -3.29
C HIS A 30 2.45 10.62 -2.41
N ASN A 31 1.97 11.86 -2.57
CA ASN A 31 2.34 12.98 -1.69
C ASN A 31 1.90 12.71 -0.23
N LEU A 32 0.65 12.31 -0.02
CA LEU A 32 0.11 12.03 1.32
C LEU A 32 0.83 10.84 1.99
N VAL A 33 1.02 9.75 1.26
CA VAL A 33 1.70 8.54 1.77
C VAL A 33 3.14 8.84 2.13
N SER A 34 3.87 9.56 1.27
CA SER A 34 5.26 9.92 1.52
C SER A 34 5.38 10.90 2.68
N TYR A 35 4.44 11.83 2.81
CA TYR A 35 4.38 12.73 3.95
C TYR A 35 4.17 11.98 5.26
N TYR A 36 3.21 11.04 5.29
CA TYR A 36 2.97 10.19 6.45
C TYR A 36 4.19 9.32 6.79
N GLY A 37 4.79 8.68 5.78
CA GLY A 37 6.02 7.89 5.95
C GLY A 37 7.18 8.71 6.54
N ARG A 38 7.34 9.96 6.10
CA ARG A 38 8.33 10.89 6.67
C ARG A 38 8.03 11.22 8.13
N LEU A 39 6.78 11.54 8.47
CA LEU A 39 6.37 11.84 9.84
C LEU A 39 6.59 10.64 10.76
N PHE A 40 6.18 9.45 10.32
CA PHE A 40 6.37 8.20 11.02
C PHE A 40 7.86 7.94 11.29
N SER A 41 8.67 7.88 10.24
CA SER A 41 10.08 7.51 10.39
C SER A 41 10.85 8.50 11.26
N THR A 42 10.56 9.80 11.11
CA THR A 42 11.17 10.86 11.90
C THR A 42 10.70 10.86 13.36
N GLY A 43 9.40 10.68 13.58
CA GLY A 43 8.80 10.71 14.91
C GLY A 43 9.11 9.48 15.76
N MET A 44 9.49 8.37 15.12
CA MET A 44 9.80 7.10 15.77
C MET A 44 11.30 6.82 15.93
N LYS A 45 12.17 7.65 15.34
CA LYS A 45 13.63 7.41 15.28
C LYS A 45 14.33 7.20 16.63
N ASP A 46 13.86 7.87 17.69
CA ASP A 46 14.44 7.78 19.05
C ASP A 46 13.59 6.88 19.98
N LYS A 47 12.55 6.24 19.43
CA LYS A 47 11.57 5.44 20.17
C LYS A 47 11.64 3.95 19.84
N TRP A 48 12.11 3.63 18.64
CA TRP A 48 12.19 2.29 18.09
C TRP A 48 13.56 2.09 17.47
N ASP A 49 14.13 0.92 17.74
CA ASP A 49 15.50 0.59 17.38
C ASP A 49 15.60 0.28 15.88
N SER A 50 14.56 -0.34 15.32
CA SER A 50 14.42 -0.66 13.90
C SER A 50 13.04 -0.22 13.36
N ARG A 51 13.03 0.52 12.24
CA ARG A 51 11.80 0.93 11.55
C ARG A 51 11.74 0.29 10.17
N ILE A 52 10.62 -0.35 9.87
CA ILE A 52 10.42 -1.08 8.61
C ILE A 52 9.35 -0.39 7.77
N TYR A 53 9.61 -0.20 6.48
CA TYR A 53 8.58 0.23 5.55
C TYR A 53 8.10 -0.98 4.74
N ILE A 54 6.79 -1.18 4.66
CA ILE A 54 6.19 -2.30 3.94
C ILE A 54 5.19 -1.72 2.94
N GLU A 55 5.27 -2.13 1.68
CA GLU A 55 4.29 -1.76 0.66
C GLU A 55 3.77 -3.03 -0.01
N LEU A 56 2.49 -3.34 0.19
CA LEU A 56 1.88 -4.58 -0.29
C LEU A 56 1.51 -4.55 -1.79
N TYR A 57 1.48 -3.35 -2.38
CA TYR A 57 1.16 -3.06 -3.77
C TYR A 57 2.19 -2.06 -4.32
N ALA A 58 3.46 -2.47 -4.38
CA ALA A 58 4.57 -1.56 -4.65
C ALA A 58 4.58 -1.03 -6.10
N GLY A 59 4.00 -1.76 -7.05
CA GLY A 59 4.02 -1.40 -8.47
C GLY A 59 5.45 -1.27 -9.01
N ALA A 60 5.58 -0.52 -10.10
CA ALA A 60 6.86 -0.33 -10.77
C ALA A 60 7.77 0.70 -10.10
N GLY A 61 7.30 1.37 -9.05
CA GLY A 61 7.98 2.49 -8.43
C GLY A 61 7.83 3.81 -9.17
N TYR A 62 7.58 3.84 -10.49
CA TYR A 62 7.14 5.04 -11.23
C TYR A 62 5.74 4.83 -11.81
N SER A 63 5.01 5.94 -11.93
CA SER A 63 3.67 6.00 -12.50
C SER A 63 3.60 7.06 -13.59
N ARG A 64 2.91 6.76 -14.70
CA ARG A 64 2.65 7.71 -15.79
C ARG A 64 1.24 8.29 -15.63
N ILE A 65 1.13 9.61 -15.54
CA ILE A 65 -0.16 10.30 -15.40
C ILE A 65 -0.81 10.43 -16.78
N ARG A 66 -1.94 9.76 -17.02
CA ARG A 66 -2.56 9.62 -18.35
C ARG A 66 -2.82 10.96 -19.04
N GLU A 67 -3.23 11.97 -18.28
CA GLU A 67 -3.68 13.26 -18.81
C GLU A 67 -2.51 14.18 -19.20
N THR A 68 -1.38 14.06 -18.50
CA THR A 68 -0.22 14.95 -18.69
C THR A 68 1.00 14.26 -19.29
N LEU A 69 0.97 12.92 -19.35
CA LEU A 69 2.08 12.03 -19.70
C LEU A 69 3.31 12.16 -18.79
N ARG A 70 3.25 13.00 -17.74
CA ARG A 70 4.33 13.13 -16.76
C ARG A 70 4.53 11.81 -16.05
N ILE A 71 5.80 11.48 -15.80
CA ILE A 71 6.17 10.33 -15.00
C ILE A 71 6.55 10.84 -13.62
N VAL A 72 5.99 10.21 -12.60
CA VAL A 72 6.24 10.56 -11.20
C VAL A 72 6.77 9.36 -10.45
N ALA A 73 7.71 9.60 -9.55
CA ALA A 73 8.11 8.60 -8.57
C ALA A 73 6.92 8.25 -7.67
N GLY A 74 6.70 6.97 -7.42
CA GLY A 74 5.70 6.43 -6.52
C GLY A 74 6.22 6.29 -5.09
N SER A 75 5.33 5.93 -4.17
CA SER A 75 5.60 5.77 -2.74
C SER A 75 6.80 4.86 -2.39
N PRO A 76 7.04 3.71 -3.08
CA PRO A 76 8.17 2.85 -2.71
C PRO A 76 9.51 3.55 -2.85
N LEU A 77 9.67 4.34 -3.92
CA LEU A 77 10.91 5.06 -4.20
C LEU A 77 11.04 6.33 -3.37
N ARG A 78 9.92 6.97 -3.01
CA ARG A 78 9.90 8.16 -2.15
C ARG A 78 10.21 7.84 -0.68
N ALA A 79 9.94 6.61 -0.23
CA ALA A 79 10.21 6.18 1.14
C ALA A 79 11.71 5.90 1.42
N LEU A 80 12.52 5.69 0.38
CA LEU A 80 13.93 5.34 0.51
C LEU A 80 14.84 6.52 0.92
N PRO A 81 14.78 7.70 0.26
CA PRO A 81 15.70 8.80 0.55
C PRO A 81 15.20 9.73 1.67
N LEU A 82 14.44 9.22 2.64
CA LEU A 82 13.95 10.04 3.75
C LEU A 82 15.11 10.52 4.63
N PRO A 83 15.03 11.73 5.24
CA PRO A 83 16.08 12.26 6.11
C PRO A 83 16.43 11.33 7.28
N HIS A 84 15.41 10.62 7.77
CA HIS A 84 15.55 9.51 8.70
C HIS A 84 15.04 8.29 7.93
N PRO A 85 15.91 7.53 7.27
CA PRO A 85 15.48 6.40 6.44
C PRO A 85 14.94 5.28 7.33
N PHE A 86 14.09 4.46 6.73
CA PHE A 86 13.73 3.16 7.30
C PHE A 86 14.96 2.25 7.27
N ASP A 87 15.06 1.39 8.27
CA ASP A 87 16.18 0.47 8.43
C ASP A 87 16.05 -0.71 7.46
N ARG A 88 14.83 -1.04 7.02
CA ARG A 88 14.52 -1.94 5.89
C ARG A 88 13.24 -1.53 5.18
N SER A 89 13.20 -1.72 3.86
CA SER A 89 11.98 -1.65 3.05
C SER A 89 11.60 -3.01 2.46
N ILE A 90 10.32 -3.36 2.49
CA ILE A 90 9.77 -4.61 1.96
C ILE A 90 8.73 -4.26 0.90
N PHE A 91 8.97 -4.68 -0.33
CA PHE A 91 8.10 -4.39 -1.47
C PHE A 91 7.50 -5.68 -2.02
N CYS A 92 6.18 -5.83 -1.85
CA CYS A 92 5.40 -6.90 -2.45
C CYS A 92 4.72 -6.37 -3.71
N GLU A 93 4.82 -7.11 -4.81
CA GLU A 93 4.16 -6.76 -6.06
C GLU A 93 3.87 -8.03 -6.87
N LYS A 94 2.63 -8.13 -7.36
CA LYS A 94 2.12 -9.30 -8.09
C LYS A 94 2.62 -9.31 -9.53
N ASP A 95 2.65 -8.15 -10.18
CA ASP A 95 3.09 -8.03 -11.55
C ASP A 95 4.62 -8.11 -11.64
N SER A 96 5.10 -9.15 -12.31
CA SER A 96 6.54 -9.40 -12.43
C SER A 96 7.28 -8.28 -13.18
N VAL A 97 6.66 -7.63 -14.16
CA VAL A 97 7.31 -6.54 -14.92
C VAL A 97 7.49 -5.30 -14.03
N SER A 98 6.48 -5.01 -13.22
CA SER A 98 6.50 -3.94 -12.23
C SER A 98 7.60 -4.16 -11.19
N ILE A 99 7.66 -5.34 -10.54
CA ILE A 99 8.66 -5.56 -9.50
C ILE A 99 10.09 -5.56 -10.05
N GLU A 100 10.31 -6.06 -11.27
CA GLU A 100 11.63 -5.98 -11.91
C GLU A 100 12.02 -4.54 -12.25
N SER A 101 11.07 -3.73 -12.74
CA SER A 101 11.29 -2.29 -12.98
C SER A 101 11.62 -1.55 -11.67
N LEU A 102 10.91 -1.88 -10.59
CA LEU A 102 11.15 -1.32 -9.27
C LEU A 102 12.56 -1.67 -8.77
N LYS A 103 13.01 -2.92 -8.89
CA LYS A 103 14.37 -3.34 -8.49
C LYS A 103 15.46 -2.50 -9.15
N VAL A 104 15.35 -2.26 -10.46
CA VAL A 104 16.31 -1.42 -11.20
C VAL A 104 16.32 0.00 -10.65
N ARG A 105 15.15 0.58 -10.42
CA ARG A 105 15.00 1.95 -9.90
C ARG A 105 15.51 2.09 -8.46
N VAL A 106 15.24 1.11 -7.60
CA VAL A 106 15.76 1.07 -6.22
C VAL A 106 17.29 1.03 -6.23
N LYS A 107 17.90 0.15 -7.04
CA LYS A 107 19.37 0.06 -7.15
C LYS A 107 20.00 1.38 -7.60
N ARG A 108 19.31 2.13 -8.48
CA ARG A 108 19.77 3.44 -8.96
C ARG A 108 19.62 4.53 -7.90
N ILE A 109 18.48 4.58 -7.20
CA ILE A 109 18.11 5.67 -6.29
C ILE A 109 18.74 5.49 -4.90
N ALA A 110 18.76 4.27 -4.38
CA ALA A 110 19.23 3.96 -3.03
C ALA A 110 20.05 2.66 -3.01
N PRO A 111 21.24 2.64 -3.65
CA PRO A 111 22.07 1.42 -3.81
C PRO A 111 22.53 0.79 -2.49
N ARG A 112 22.43 1.52 -1.37
CA ARG A 112 22.82 1.07 -0.03
C ARG A 112 21.63 0.74 0.88
N ALA A 113 20.40 0.94 0.43
CA ALA A 113 19.23 0.62 1.24
C ALA A 113 19.05 -0.89 1.39
N ASP A 114 18.66 -1.35 2.58
CA ASP A 114 18.21 -2.73 2.79
C ASP A 114 16.78 -2.87 2.26
N VAL A 115 16.64 -3.57 1.13
CA VAL A 115 15.36 -3.74 0.45
C VAL A 115 15.11 -5.21 0.12
N VAL A 116 13.96 -5.71 0.56
CA VAL A 116 13.47 -7.07 0.24
C VAL A 116 12.34 -6.97 -0.77
N PHE A 117 12.43 -7.73 -1.85
CA PHE A 117 11.41 -7.81 -2.90
C PHE A 117 10.67 -9.15 -2.82
N ILE A 118 9.35 -9.11 -2.76
CA ILE A 118 8.48 -10.29 -2.65
C ILE A 118 7.56 -10.33 -3.88
N PRO A 119 7.92 -11.08 -4.94
CA PRO A 119 7.08 -11.19 -6.13
C PRO A 119 5.85 -12.07 -5.86
N GLY A 120 4.65 -11.56 -6.13
CA GLY A 120 3.39 -12.29 -6.06
C GLY A 120 2.27 -11.54 -5.36
N GLU A 121 1.12 -12.21 -5.26
CA GLU A 121 -0.08 -11.69 -4.59
C GLU A 121 0.14 -11.63 -3.06
N CYS A 122 0.00 -10.44 -2.46
CA CYS A 122 0.32 -10.23 -1.04
C CYS A 122 -0.46 -11.17 -0.10
N ASN A 123 -1.71 -11.51 -0.46
CA ASN A 123 -2.55 -12.42 0.30
C ASN A 123 -2.00 -13.86 0.38
N ASP A 124 -1.16 -14.26 -0.58
CA ASP A 124 -0.55 -15.60 -0.66
C ASP A 124 0.91 -15.61 -0.19
N ARG A 125 1.48 -14.45 0.13
CA ARG A 125 2.90 -14.25 0.46
C ARG A 125 3.19 -14.03 1.93
N MET A 126 2.25 -14.40 2.80
CA MET A 126 2.37 -14.13 4.24
C MET A 126 3.60 -14.75 4.91
N PRO A 127 4.01 -16.01 4.61
CA PRO A 127 5.25 -16.55 5.15
C PRO A 127 6.48 -15.71 4.78
N ASP A 128 6.56 -15.28 3.52
CA ASP A 128 7.66 -14.46 3.00
C ASP A 128 7.67 -13.06 3.64
N LEU A 129 6.50 -12.44 3.76
CA LEU A 129 6.31 -11.13 4.41
C LEU A 129 6.73 -11.16 5.88
N LEU A 130 6.27 -12.16 6.64
CA LEU A 130 6.61 -12.29 8.06
C LEU A 130 8.08 -12.64 8.30
N ALA A 131 8.70 -13.38 7.38
CA ALA A 131 10.13 -13.68 7.44
C ALA A 131 10.99 -12.45 7.12
N ALA A 132 10.51 -11.56 6.25
CA ALA A 132 11.22 -10.34 5.88
C ALA A 132 11.19 -9.26 6.98
N ILE A 133 10.16 -9.27 7.84
CA ILE A 133 10.05 -8.37 9.00
C ILE A 133 10.89 -8.95 10.15
N PRO A 134 11.90 -8.22 10.66
CA PRO A 134 12.66 -8.67 11.83
C PRO A 134 11.74 -8.97 13.02
N ALA A 135 11.99 -10.06 13.73
CA ALA A 135 11.18 -10.48 14.88
C ALA A 135 11.16 -9.42 15.99
N GLY A 136 12.26 -8.67 16.11
CA GLY A 136 12.53 -7.80 17.24
C GLY A 136 12.81 -8.59 18.51
N SER A 137 13.25 -7.87 19.53
CA SER A 137 13.48 -8.37 20.88
C SER A 137 13.17 -7.25 21.89
N ARG A 138 13.42 -7.51 23.17
CA ARG A 138 13.28 -6.47 24.20
C ARG A 138 14.33 -5.36 24.02
N GLU A 139 15.48 -5.71 23.46
CA GLU A 139 16.64 -4.84 23.23
C GLU A 139 16.72 -4.30 21.80
N ASP A 140 15.89 -4.81 20.87
CA ASP A 140 15.76 -4.36 19.48
C ASP A 140 14.28 -4.30 19.10
N ARG A 141 13.64 -3.17 19.41
CA ARG A 141 12.21 -3.00 19.16
C ARG A 141 12.00 -2.61 17.70
N VAL A 142 11.18 -3.39 17.02
CA VAL A 142 10.87 -3.23 15.60
C VAL A 142 9.45 -2.66 15.46
N LEU A 143 9.31 -1.56 14.73
CA LEU A 143 8.00 -1.02 14.33
C LEU A 143 7.94 -0.86 12.81
N SER A 144 6.87 -1.34 12.21
CA SER A 144 6.65 -1.22 10.77
C SER A 144 5.57 -0.20 10.44
N LEU A 145 5.73 0.50 9.33
CA LEU A 145 4.66 1.18 8.61
C LEU A 145 4.28 0.34 7.39
N CYS A 146 3.05 -0.13 7.32
CA CYS A 146 2.54 -0.92 6.20
C CYS A 146 1.53 -0.12 5.38
N PHE A 147 1.90 0.19 4.14
CA PHE A 147 1.01 0.81 3.17
C PHE A 147 0.30 -0.25 2.33
N VAL A 148 -1.02 -0.10 2.22
CA VAL A 148 -1.92 -1.05 1.55
C VAL A 148 -2.79 -0.27 0.57
N ASP A 149 -2.49 -0.37 -0.72
CA ASP A 149 -3.15 0.38 -1.80
C ASP A 149 -3.63 -0.54 -2.92
N PRO A 150 -4.68 -1.32 -2.66
CA PRO A 150 -5.23 -2.19 -3.68
C PRO A 150 -6.00 -1.35 -4.71
N CYS A 151 -5.95 -1.77 -5.98
CA CYS A 151 -6.75 -1.14 -7.04
C CYS A 151 -8.26 -1.45 -6.95
N ASP A 152 -8.64 -2.38 -6.08
CA ASP A 152 -9.99 -2.85 -5.78
C ASP A 152 -10.10 -3.31 -4.31
N ILE A 153 -11.21 -3.92 -3.89
CA ILE A 153 -11.30 -4.56 -2.55
C ILE A 153 -10.55 -5.91 -2.45
N GLY A 154 -9.42 -6.07 -3.14
CA GLY A 154 -8.66 -7.33 -3.23
C GLY A 154 -7.82 -7.69 -2.01
N ILE A 155 -7.53 -6.74 -1.12
CA ILE A 155 -6.86 -7.05 0.15
C ILE A 155 -7.82 -7.83 1.07
N LYS A 156 -7.35 -8.92 1.69
CA LYS A 156 -8.17 -9.70 2.64
C LYS A 156 -7.87 -9.23 4.07
N PHE A 157 -8.90 -9.02 4.90
CA PHE A 157 -8.70 -8.68 6.31
C PHE A 157 -7.90 -9.74 7.07
N LYS A 158 -7.98 -11.00 6.64
CA LYS A 158 -7.11 -12.07 7.12
C LYS A 158 -5.61 -11.74 6.94
N THR A 159 -5.22 -11.14 5.82
CA THR A 159 -3.84 -10.71 5.53
C THR A 159 -3.39 -9.64 6.53
N ILE A 160 -4.23 -8.63 6.78
CA ILE A 160 -3.97 -7.57 7.77
C ILE A 160 -3.84 -8.18 9.18
N ARG A 161 -4.75 -9.10 9.54
CA ARG A 161 -4.75 -9.81 10.83
C ARG A 161 -3.49 -10.66 11.04
N GLN A 162 -2.97 -11.29 9.98
CA GLN A 162 -1.74 -12.07 10.07
C GLN A 162 -0.52 -11.15 10.28
N LEU A 163 -0.48 -10.00 9.61
CA LEU A 163 0.57 -8.99 9.78
C LEU A 163 0.52 -8.31 11.15
N SER A 164 -0.68 -8.14 11.74
CA SER A 164 -0.84 -7.53 13.06
C SER A 164 -0.28 -8.37 14.22
N ASN A 165 0.28 -9.56 13.94
CA ASN A 165 1.11 -10.30 14.90
C ASN A 165 2.48 -9.64 15.14
N ARG A 166 2.83 -8.61 14.36
CA ARG A 166 3.98 -7.72 14.57
C ARG A 166 3.49 -6.31 14.91
N TYR A 167 4.36 -5.48 15.46
CA TYR A 167 4.06 -4.06 15.67
C TYR A 167 4.04 -3.33 14.31
N ILE A 168 2.83 -3.05 13.82
CA ILE A 168 2.61 -2.44 12.51
C ILE A 168 1.53 -1.38 12.61
N ASP A 169 1.84 -0.17 12.13
CA ASP A 169 0.83 0.83 11.78
C ASP A 169 0.43 0.64 10.33
N PHE A 170 -0.88 0.52 10.09
CA PHE A 170 -1.42 0.34 8.74
C PHE A 170 -1.95 1.66 8.18
N LEU A 171 -1.51 2.01 6.98
CA LEU A 171 -2.13 3.03 6.15
C LEU A 171 -2.81 2.32 4.97
N VAL A 172 -4.14 2.22 5.02
CA VAL A 172 -4.92 1.49 4.01
C VAL A 172 -5.71 2.48 3.15
N LEU A 173 -5.42 2.53 1.86
CA LEU A 173 -6.26 3.27 0.92
C LEU A 173 -7.40 2.35 0.45
N LEU A 174 -8.61 2.67 0.89
CA LEU A 174 -9.80 1.94 0.48
C LEU A 174 -10.40 2.61 -0.75
N ALA A 175 -10.25 2.00 -1.94
CA ALA A 175 -10.78 2.50 -3.21
C ALA A 175 -12.32 2.34 -3.36
N LEU A 176 -13.07 2.43 -2.25
CA LEU A 176 -14.50 2.08 -2.17
C LEU A 176 -15.35 2.88 -3.15
N TYR A 177 -15.14 4.20 -3.27
CA TYR A 177 -16.00 5.02 -4.12
C TYR A 177 -15.81 4.73 -5.62
N MET A 178 -14.56 4.54 -6.06
CA MET A 178 -14.26 4.31 -7.47
C MET A 178 -14.59 2.88 -7.92
N ASP A 179 -14.38 1.91 -7.04
CA ASP A 179 -14.64 0.49 -7.29
C ASP A 179 -16.12 0.14 -7.08
N ALA A 180 -16.75 0.61 -5.99
CA ALA A 180 -18.18 0.40 -5.77
C ALA A 180 -19.03 1.06 -6.86
N ASN A 181 -18.70 2.25 -7.35
CA ASN A 181 -19.48 2.87 -8.43
C ASN A 181 -19.33 2.18 -9.79
N ARG A 182 -18.19 1.51 -10.06
CA ARG A 182 -17.99 0.73 -11.30
C ARG A 182 -18.56 -0.68 -11.22
N ALA A 183 -18.59 -1.28 -10.03
CA ALA A 183 -18.82 -2.71 -9.86
C ALA A 183 -19.84 -3.07 -8.76
N ARG A 184 -20.70 -2.14 -8.32
CA ARG A 184 -21.74 -2.40 -7.29
C ARG A 184 -22.55 -3.65 -7.59
N ALA A 185 -23.04 -3.79 -8.82
CA ALA A 185 -23.81 -4.96 -9.24
C ALA A 185 -22.98 -6.26 -9.15
N HIS A 186 -21.67 -6.19 -9.45
CA HIS A 186 -20.76 -7.32 -9.33
C HIS A 186 -20.50 -7.71 -7.87
N TYR A 187 -20.33 -6.74 -6.97
CA TYR A 187 -20.12 -6.99 -5.54
C TYR A 187 -21.36 -7.50 -4.83
N LEU A 188 -22.53 -6.99 -5.18
CA LEU A 188 -23.80 -7.42 -4.61
C LEU A 188 -24.33 -8.72 -5.25
N HIS A 189 -23.79 -9.15 -6.39
CA HIS A 189 -24.21 -10.37 -7.06
C HIS A 189 -24.12 -11.56 -6.09
N PRO A 190 -25.16 -12.42 -5.97
CA PRO A 190 -25.21 -13.49 -4.96
C PRO A 190 -24.03 -14.46 -5.00
N LYS A 191 -23.44 -14.66 -6.17
CA LYS A 191 -22.26 -15.54 -6.38
C LYS A 191 -20.92 -14.86 -6.08
N SER A 192 -20.89 -13.56 -5.82
CA SER A 192 -19.64 -12.84 -5.53
C SER A 192 -19.19 -13.12 -4.10
N THR A 193 -17.96 -13.63 -3.95
CA THR A 193 -17.32 -13.88 -2.65
C THR A 193 -16.45 -12.72 -2.20
N LYS A 194 -16.18 -11.74 -3.07
CA LYS A 194 -15.13 -10.74 -2.88
C LYS A 194 -15.32 -9.86 -1.64
N VAL A 195 -16.55 -9.45 -1.32
CA VAL A 195 -16.86 -8.72 -0.08
C VAL A 195 -16.71 -9.60 1.16
N ALA A 196 -17.12 -10.87 1.07
CA ALA A 196 -16.98 -11.82 2.17
C ALA A 196 -15.50 -12.09 2.48
N GLU A 197 -14.69 -12.27 1.44
CA GLU A 197 -13.24 -12.46 1.55
C GLU A 197 -12.51 -11.20 2.03
N PHE A 198 -12.93 -10.02 1.55
CA PHE A 198 -12.41 -8.74 2.01
C PHE A 198 -12.63 -8.57 3.52
N LEU A 199 -13.87 -8.75 3.99
CA LEU A 199 -14.27 -8.57 5.39
C LEU A 199 -13.92 -9.75 6.31
N ASP A 200 -13.52 -10.90 5.77
CA ASP A 200 -13.40 -12.16 6.52
C ASP A 200 -14.75 -12.55 7.19
N SER A 201 -15.86 -12.31 6.47
CA SER A 201 -17.24 -12.44 6.96
C SER A 201 -18.13 -13.12 5.92
N PRO A 202 -18.34 -14.45 5.98
CA PRO A 202 -19.15 -15.17 5.01
C PRO A 202 -20.64 -14.80 5.05
N ASP A 203 -21.13 -14.35 6.20
CA ASP A 203 -22.54 -13.99 6.46
C ASP A 203 -22.82 -12.48 6.34
N TRP A 204 -21.88 -11.70 5.78
CA TRP A 204 -21.98 -10.23 5.67
C TRP A 204 -23.31 -9.76 5.05
N ARG A 205 -23.88 -10.49 4.09
CA ARG A 205 -25.19 -10.14 3.47
C ARG A 205 -26.33 -10.21 4.47
N ALA A 206 -26.37 -11.24 5.31
CA ALA A 206 -27.39 -11.37 6.35
C ALA A 206 -27.20 -10.34 7.46
N GLN A 207 -25.96 -9.94 7.76
CA GLN A 207 -25.67 -8.85 8.67
C GLN A 207 -26.13 -7.50 8.10
N TRP A 208 -25.89 -7.27 6.81
CA TRP A 208 -26.32 -6.06 6.09
C TRP A 208 -27.85 -5.93 6.07
N THR A 209 -28.57 -6.97 5.65
CA THR A 209 -30.05 -6.96 5.63
C THR A 209 -30.64 -6.72 7.02
N ARG A 210 -30.04 -7.31 8.07
CA ARG A 210 -30.47 -7.08 9.46
C ARG A 210 -30.31 -5.60 9.84
N ALA A 211 -29.16 -4.99 9.55
CA ALA A 211 -28.91 -3.59 9.86
C ALA A 211 -29.85 -2.63 9.10
N GLU A 212 -30.09 -2.88 7.81
CA GLU A 212 -31.07 -2.11 7.02
C GLU A 212 -32.48 -2.18 7.63
N SER A 213 -32.88 -3.36 8.12
CA SER A 213 -34.20 -3.58 8.70
C SER A 213 -34.39 -3.00 10.12
N SER A 214 -33.31 -2.86 10.89
CA SER A 214 -33.35 -2.39 12.27
C SER A 214 -33.11 -0.89 12.43
N GLY A 215 -32.98 -0.15 11.32
CA GLY A 215 -32.63 1.28 11.32
C GLY A 215 -31.30 1.58 12.04
N THR A 216 -30.48 0.55 12.26
CA THR A 216 -29.21 0.66 12.95
C THR A 216 -28.13 0.89 11.90
N PRO A 217 -27.30 1.93 12.04
CA PRO A 217 -26.10 2.12 11.23
C PRO A 217 -25.33 0.80 11.13
N PHE A 218 -25.22 0.24 9.92
CA PHE A 218 -24.18 -0.76 9.65
C PHE A 218 -22.83 -0.06 9.88
N PRO A 219 -21.79 -0.72 10.43
CA PRO A 219 -20.52 -0.03 10.66
C PRO A 219 -20.04 0.61 9.35
N GLY A 220 -20.05 1.95 9.28
CA GLY A 220 -19.70 2.71 8.09
C GLY A 220 -20.84 3.42 7.33
N SER A 221 -22.04 3.62 7.90
CA SER A 221 -22.99 4.65 7.42
C SER A 221 -22.68 6.04 7.99
#